data_AF-A0A0F9MHX8-F1
#
_entry.id   AF-A0A0F9MHX8-F1
#
_cell.length_a   1.000
_cell.length_b   1.000
_cell.length_c   1.000
_cell.angle_alpha   90.00
_cell.angle_beta   90.00
_cell.angle_gamma   90.00
#
_symmetry.space_group_name_H-M   'P 1'
#
loop_
_entity.id
_entity.type
_entity.pdbx_description
1 polymer ?
#
loop_
_entity_poly.entity_id
_entity_poly.type
_entity_poly.pdbx_seq_one_letter_code
_entity_poly.pdbx_strand_id
1 'polypeptide(L)'
;MASKVKKISENIIEFEGERFVKEDSKGWLDIPELKISVEIEVHDKNKSWDNLGLFEKEDQLLTSEQCIWLANSKYAKELKMDGSSTKDDFFIKQPFDLNRKNGYVARFIADSDYCDLGCDGGSGYSGSYLGVRFAKKISKSGK
;
A
#
# COMPACT_ATOMS: atom_id res chain seq x y z
N MET A 1 15.73 -16.48 -7.10
CA MET A 1 15.96 -17.30 -5.90
C MET A 1 14.77 -17.10 -4.98
N ALA A 2 14.11 -18.16 -4.49
CA ALA A 2 12.99 -18.00 -3.57
C ALA A 2 13.51 -17.55 -2.20
N SER A 3 13.22 -16.32 -1.78
CA SER A 3 13.52 -15.86 -0.42
C SER A 3 12.63 -16.63 0.56
N LYS A 4 13.23 -17.14 1.65
CA LYS A 4 12.52 -17.97 2.63
C LYS A 4 12.23 -17.14 3.88
N VAL A 5 10.98 -16.71 4.03
CA VAL A 5 10.46 -16.20 5.31
C VAL A 5 10.35 -17.37 6.28
N LYS A 6 10.94 -17.26 7.47
CA LYS A 6 10.88 -18.26 8.54
C LYS A 6 10.06 -17.73 9.72
N LYS A 7 9.01 -18.44 10.12
CA LYS A 7 8.26 -18.13 11.34
C LYS A 7 9.06 -18.57 12.57
N ILE A 8 9.34 -17.66 13.51
CA ILE A 8 10.08 -17.92 14.76
C ILE A 8 9.11 -18.12 15.93
N SER A 9 8.09 -17.26 16.03
CA SER A 9 6.97 -17.39 16.97
C SER A 9 5.69 -16.84 16.31
N GLU A 10 4.57 -16.77 17.03
CA GLU A 10 3.35 -16.13 16.51
C GLU A 10 3.61 -14.70 16.04
N ASN A 11 4.40 -13.95 16.81
CA ASN A 11 4.61 -12.52 16.60
C ASN A 11 6.02 -12.19 16.09
N ILE A 12 6.84 -13.17 15.73
CA ILE A 12 8.20 -12.94 15.23
C ILE A 12 8.44 -13.76 13.98
N ILE A 13 8.88 -13.06 12.93
CA ILE A 13 9.28 -13.64 11.64
C ILE A 13 10.71 -13.22 11.32
N GLU A 14 11.44 -14.12 10.68
CA GLU A 14 12.81 -13.91 10.22
C GLU A 14 12.83 -13.89 8.69
N PHE A 15 13.40 -12.82 8.15
CA PHE A 15 13.59 -12.63 6.72
C PHE A 15 15.01 -12.14 6.46
N GLU A 16 15.77 -12.88 5.64
CA GLU A 16 17.18 -12.59 5.32
C GLU A 16 18.07 -12.36 6.56
N GLY A 17 17.80 -13.09 7.65
CA GLY A 17 18.55 -12.97 8.91
C GLY A 17 18.12 -11.79 9.80
N GLU A 18 17.16 -10.97 9.36
CA GLU A 18 16.55 -9.92 10.16
C GLU A 18 15.23 -10.40 10.79
N ARG A 19 15.04 -10.10 12.07
CA ARG A 19 13.81 -10.44 12.80
C ARG A 19 12.87 -9.25 12.88
N PHE A 20 11.60 -9.48 12.57
CA PHE A 20 10.54 -8.49 12.57
C PHE A 20 9.47 -8.90 13.57
N VAL A 21 8.99 -7.93 14.35
CA VAL A 21 7.87 -8.14 15.28
C VAL A 21 6.58 -7.83 14.54
N LYS A 22 5.67 -8.79 14.50
CA LYS A 22 4.31 -8.55 14.03
C LYS A 22 3.58 -7.68 15.04
N GLU A 23 3.04 -6.56 14.60
CA GLU A 23 2.08 -5.82 15.40
C GLU A 23 0.71 -6.47 15.22
N ASP A 24 0.16 -6.97 16.32
CA ASP A 24 -1.15 -7.64 16.36
C ASP A 24 -2.27 -6.58 16.25
N SER A 25 -2.35 -5.91 15.10
CA SER A 25 -3.41 -4.96 14.79
C SER A 25 -4.36 -5.60 13.79
N LYS A 26 -5.54 -6.01 14.28
CA LYS A 26 -6.68 -6.37 13.43
C LYS A 26 -6.80 -5.37 12.29
N GLY A 27 -6.71 -5.84 11.04
CA GLY A 27 -6.81 -4.99 9.85
C GLY A 27 -5.48 -4.60 9.19
N TRP A 28 -4.34 -5.09 9.67
CA TRP A 28 -3.04 -4.89 9.02
C TRP A 28 -2.40 -6.23 8.63
N LEU A 29 -1.64 -6.23 7.54
CA LEU A 29 -0.93 -7.37 7.00
C LEU A 29 0.56 -7.05 6.91
N ASP A 30 1.37 -7.82 7.61
CA ASP A 30 2.82 -7.70 7.55
C ASP A 30 3.40 -8.34 6.28
N ILE A 31 4.23 -7.56 5.58
CA ILE A 31 4.92 -7.90 4.35
C ILE A 31 6.45 -7.84 4.60
N PRO A 32 7.06 -8.93 5.11
CA PRO A 32 8.45 -8.90 5.55
C PRO A 32 9.44 -8.63 4.43
N GLU A 33 9.14 -9.11 3.22
CA GLU A 33 9.94 -8.89 2.02
C GLU A 33 10.09 -7.40 1.68
N LEU A 34 9.08 -6.60 2.02
CA LEU A 34 9.06 -5.14 1.85
C LEU A 34 9.35 -4.38 3.16
N LYS A 35 9.48 -5.07 4.29
CA LYS A 35 9.67 -4.51 5.64
C LYS A 35 8.58 -3.51 6.03
N ILE A 36 7.35 -3.72 5.56
CA ILE A 36 6.18 -2.87 5.83
C ILE A 36 4.99 -3.69 6.30
N SER A 37 4.11 -3.06 7.08
CA SER A 37 2.77 -3.52 7.39
C SER A 37 1.80 -2.66 6.60
N VAL A 38 0.79 -3.27 5.99
CA VAL A 38 -0.16 -2.63 5.08
C VAL A 38 -1.59 -2.84 5.58
N GLU A 39 -2.42 -1.80 5.58
CA GLU A 39 -3.84 -1.97 5.90
C GLU A 39 -4.54 -2.88 4.90
N ILE A 40 -5.33 -3.83 5.40
CA ILE A 40 -6.05 -4.78 4.56
C ILE A 40 -7.23 -4.10 3.85
N GLU A 41 -7.95 -3.22 4.53
CA GLU A 41 -9.15 -2.58 3.99
C GLU A 41 -8.84 -1.18 3.45
N VAL A 42 -9.43 -0.86 2.30
CA VAL A 42 -9.43 0.49 1.76
C VAL A 42 -10.60 1.26 2.38
N HIS A 43 -10.32 2.38 3.04
CA HIS A 43 -11.29 3.19 3.76
C HIS A 43 -11.37 4.61 3.20
N ASP A 44 -12.23 5.45 3.79
CA ASP A 44 -12.34 6.89 3.45
C ASP A 44 -12.56 7.20 1.95
N LYS A 45 -13.30 6.32 1.27
CA LYS A 45 -13.69 6.47 -0.13
C LYS A 45 -14.54 7.73 -0.36
N ASN A 46 -14.52 8.25 -1.59
CA ASN A 46 -15.23 9.47 -2.01
C ASN A 46 -14.77 10.74 -1.28
N LYS A 47 -13.52 10.77 -0.82
CA LYS A 47 -12.87 11.96 -0.26
C LYS A 47 -11.66 12.31 -1.13
N SER A 48 -11.52 13.59 -1.44
CA SER A 48 -10.38 14.08 -2.20
C SER A 48 -9.07 13.92 -1.42
N TRP A 49 -7.95 13.91 -2.15
CA TRP A 49 -6.61 13.88 -1.58
C TRP A 49 -6.40 14.98 -0.52
N ASP A 50 -6.91 16.18 -0.80
CA ASP A 50 -6.82 17.34 0.11
C ASP A 50 -7.68 17.19 1.35
N ASN A 51 -8.93 16.69 1.21
CA ASN A 51 -9.82 16.45 2.35
C ASN A 51 -9.25 15.43 3.35
N LEU A 52 -8.40 14.53 2.86
CA LEU A 52 -7.75 13.49 3.64
C LEU A 52 -6.42 13.95 4.27
N GLY A 53 -5.93 15.14 3.89
CA GLY A 53 -4.63 15.65 4.32
C GLY A 53 -3.47 14.76 3.87
N LEU A 54 -3.58 14.12 2.70
CA LEU A 54 -2.60 13.12 2.26
C LEU A 54 -1.23 13.73 1.93
N PHE A 55 -1.13 15.03 1.70
CA PHE A 55 0.16 15.70 1.56
C PHE A 55 1.06 15.50 2.79
N GLU A 56 0.50 15.60 3.99
CA GLU A 56 1.24 15.41 5.25
C GLU A 56 1.47 13.93 5.59
N LYS A 57 0.73 13.03 4.93
CA LYS A 57 0.75 11.58 5.16
C LYS A 57 1.30 10.80 3.98
N GLU A 58 1.90 11.45 2.98
CA GLU A 58 2.33 10.82 1.73
C GLU A 58 3.34 9.68 2.00
N ASP A 59 4.16 9.82 3.04
CA ASP A 59 5.12 8.80 3.47
C ASP A 59 4.49 7.54 4.08
N GLN A 60 3.19 7.58 4.39
CA GLN A 60 2.40 6.44 4.84
C GLN A 60 1.67 5.77 3.68
N LEU A 61 1.81 6.25 2.44
CA LEU A 61 1.20 5.62 1.27
C LEU A 61 2.18 4.63 0.63
N LEU A 62 1.63 3.60 -0.01
CA LEU A 62 2.40 2.69 -0.84
C LEU A 62 3.00 3.43 -2.03
N THR A 63 4.19 3.03 -2.45
CA THR A 63 4.79 3.44 -3.72
C THR A 63 4.27 2.58 -4.87
N SER A 64 4.43 3.04 -6.11
CA SER A 64 4.11 2.26 -7.31
C SER A 64 4.82 0.92 -7.35
N GLU A 65 6.11 0.88 -7.01
CA GLU A 65 6.92 -0.35 -6.97
C GLU A 65 6.38 -1.36 -5.95
N GLN A 66 6.02 -0.88 -4.75
CA GLN A 66 5.41 -1.72 -3.73
C GLN A 66 4.06 -2.26 -4.19
N CYS A 67 3.23 -1.44 -4.84
CA CYS A 67 1.94 -1.90 -5.35
C CYS A 67 2.10 -2.97 -6.43
N ILE A 68 3.00 -2.77 -7.40
CA ILE A 68 3.29 -3.75 -8.45
C ILE A 68 3.79 -5.06 -7.82
N TRP A 69 4.69 -4.98 -6.84
CA TRP A 69 5.18 -6.17 -6.15
C TRP A 69 4.05 -6.91 -5.41
N LEU A 70 3.21 -6.19 -4.66
CA LEU A 70 2.11 -6.77 -3.89
C LEU A 70 1.08 -7.45 -4.79
N ALA A 71 0.69 -6.82 -5.90
CA ALA A 71 -0.23 -7.38 -6.89
C ALA A 71 0.29 -8.68 -7.52
N ASN A 72 1.61 -8.86 -7.61
CA ASN A 72 2.25 -10.07 -8.14
C ASN A 72 2.73 -11.04 -7.04
N SER A 73 2.34 -10.80 -5.79
CA SER A 73 2.79 -11.59 -4.63
C SER A 73 1.72 -12.53 -4.12
N LYS A 74 2.11 -13.40 -3.18
CA LYS A 74 1.17 -14.23 -2.40
C LYS A 74 0.14 -13.43 -1.58
N TYR A 75 0.35 -12.12 -1.40
CA TYR A 75 -0.52 -11.23 -0.62
C TYR A 75 -1.63 -10.58 -1.47
N ALA A 76 -1.55 -10.69 -2.79
CA ALA A 76 -2.43 -9.97 -3.72
C ALA A 76 -3.92 -10.16 -3.39
N LYS A 77 -4.33 -11.41 -3.14
CA LYS A 77 -5.75 -11.74 -2.85
C LYS A 77 -6.23 -11.19 -1.51
N GLU A 78 -5.41 -11.26 -0.47
CA GLU A 78 -5.76 -10.73 0.86
C GLU A 78 -5.87 -9.20 0.84
N LEU A 79 -5.00 -8.55 0.06
CA LEU A 79 -5.03 -7.11 -0.16
C LEU A 79 -6.00 -6.68 -1.29
N LYS A 80 -6.71 -7.62 -1.94
CA LYS A 80 -7.63 -7.36 -3.06
C LYS A 80 -6.95 -6.61 -4.23
N MET A 81 -5.67 -6.89 -4.46
CA MET A 81 -4.83 -6.33 -5.53
C MET A 81 -4.61 -7.33 -6.68
N ASP A 82 -5.31 -8.46 -6.66
CA ASP A 82 -5.29 -9.51 -7.69
C ASP A 82 -6.31 -9.26 -8.81
N GLY A 83 -6.92 -8.07 -8.88
CA GLY A 83 -7.99 -7.73 -9.81
C GLY A 83 -9.37 -8.24 -9.40
N SER A 84 -9.51 -8.90 -8.23
CA SER A 84 -10.80 -9.43 -7.78
C SER A 84 -11.76 -8.37 -7.21
N SER A 85 -11.32 -7.11 -7.05
CA SER A 85 -12.14 -6.03 -6.49
C SER A 85 -12.08 -4.75 -7.30
N THR A 86 -13.22 -4.35 -7.84
CA THR A 86 -13.42 -3.06 -8.53
C THR A 86 -13.70 -1.90 -7.57
N LYS A 87 -13.62 -2.14 -6.25
CA LYS A 87 -14.02 -1.17 -5.24
C LYS A 87 -12.87 -0.73 -4.35
N ASP A 88 -11.71 -1.36 -4.44
CA ASP A 88 -10.58 -1.16 -3.52
C ASP A 88 -9.40 -0.47 -4.17
N ASP A 89 -9.69 0.43 -5.11
CA ASP A 89 -8.70 1.36 -5.65
C ASP A 89 -8.31 2.39 -4.58
N PHE A 90 -7.04 2.80 -4.56
CA PHE A 90 -6.50 3.67 -3.53
C PHE A 90 -5.43 4.64 -4.04
N PHE A 91 -5.24 5.71 -3.28
CA PHE A 91 -4.17 6.68 -3.50
C PHE A 91 -2.79 6.10 -3.17
N ILE A 92 -1.80 6.42 -4.00
CA ILE A 92 -0.40 6.05 -3.76
C ILE A 92 0.48 7.28 -3.59
N LYS A 93 1.67 7.08 -3.03
CA LYS A 93 2.73 8.09 -2.92
C LYS A 93 3.05 8.66 -4.31
N GLN A 94 3.22 9.99 -4.43
CA GLN A 94 3.54 10.59 -5.73
C GLN A 94 4.91 10.11 -6.22
N PRO A 95 4.97 9.40 -7.36
CA PRO A 95 6.24 8.90 -7.87
C PRO A 95 7.02 9.96 -8.64
N PHE A 96 6.38 11.05 -9.09
CA PHE A 96 6.98 12.05 -9.98
C PHE A 96 6.93 13.45 -9.41
N ASP A 97 8.07 14.15 -9.42
CA ASP A 97 8.15 15.55 -8.96
C ASP A 97 7.32 16.50 -9.82
N LEU A 98 7.16 16.18 -11.12
CA LEU A 98 6.29 16.96 -12.00
C LEU A 98 4.84 16.93 -11.50
N ASN A 99 4.37 15.77 -11.05
CA ASN A 99 3.02 15.63 -10.50
C ASN A 99 2.88 16.42 -9.21
N ARG A 100 3.86 16.34 -8.30
CA ARG A 100 3.86 17.16 -7.08
C ARG A 100 3.79 18.65 -7.39
N LYS A 101 4.59 19.13 -8.34
CA LYS A 101 4.62 20.53 -8.78
C LYS A 101 3.29 20.99 -9.36
N ASN A 102 2.61 20.12 -10.08
CA ASN A 102 1.33 20.42 -10.73
C ASN A 102 0.10 20.07 -9.86
N GLY A 103 0.31 19.58 -8.64
CA GLY A 103 -0.78 19.15 -7.76
C GLY A 103 -1.53 17.92 -8.27
N TYR A 104 -0.90 17.08 -9.11
CA TYR A 104 -1.48 15.86 -9.61
C TYR A 104 -1.38 14.73 -8.60
N VAL A 105 -2.39 13.87 -8.63
CA VAL A 105 -2.53 12.74 -7.73
C VAL A 105 -2.38 11.43 -8.50
N ALA A 106 -1.71 10.47 -7.88
CA ALA A 106 -1.41 9.15 -8.41
C ALA A 106 -2.27 8.13 -7.69
N ARG A 107 -2.78 7.18 -8.46
CA ARG A 107 -3.66 6.13 -7.98
C ARG A 107 -3.18 4.77 -8.46
N PHE A 108 -3.41 3.76 -7.65
CA PHE A 108 -3.29 2.36 -8.05
C PHE A 108 -4.69 1.80 -8.23
N ILE A 109 -4.93 1.25 -9.42
CA ILE A 109 -6.21 0.66 -9.81
C ILE A 109 -5.95 -0.79 -10.20
N ALA A 110 -6.80 -1.70 -9.70
CA ALA A 110 -6.75 -3.11 -10.05
C ALA A 110 -8.16 -3.60 -10.37
N ASP A 111 -8.40 -3.89 -11.65
CA ASP A 111 -9.66 -4.45 -12.15
C ASP A 111 -9.45 -5.90 -12.64
N SER A 112 -10.54 -6.60 -12.99
CA SER A 112 -10.51 -8.03 -13.38
C SER A 112 -9.62 -8.32 -14.58
N ASP A 113 -9.34 -7.31 -15.40
CA ASP A 113 -8.67 -7.45 -16.68
C ASP A 113 -7.24 -6.88 -16.67
N TYR A 114 -6.88 -6.00 -15.71
CA TYR A 114 -5.57 -5.36 -15.63
C TYR A 114 -5.35 -4.60 -14.30
N CYS A 115 -4.10 -4.25 -14.02
CA CYS A 115 -3.76 -3.23 -13.02
C CYS A 115 -3.03 -2.07 -13.70
N ASP A 116 -3.41 -0.84 -13.38
CA ASP A 116 -2.82 0.37 -13.94
C ASP A 116 -2.44 1.41 -12.88
N LEU A 117 -1.53 2.30 -13.29
CA LEU A 117 -1.08 3.46 -12.54
C LEU A 117 -1.49 4.71 -13.29
N GLY A 118 -2.43 5.46 -12.73
CA GLY A 118 -2.96 6.70 -13.31
C GLY A 118 -2.49 7.93 -12.56
N CYS A 119 -2.27 9.03 -13.29
CA CYS A 119 -1.98 10.36 -12.72
C CYS A 119 -2.72 11.44 -13.53
N ASP A 120 -4.01 11.64 -13.26
CA ASP A 120 -4.89 12.56 -13.97
C ASP A 120 -5.69 13.44 -13.00
N GLY A 121 -5.55 14.77 -13.15
CA GLY A 121 -6.34 15.74 -12.42
C GLY A 121 -5.72 16.25 -11.12
N GLY A 122 -6.16 17.44 -10.72
CA GLY A 122 -5.72 18.10 -9.50
C GLY A 122 -6.34 17.50 -8.25
N SER A 123 -5.65 17.66 -7.12
CA SER A 123 -6.06 17.14 -5.79
C SER A 123 -7.47 17.53 -5.34
N GLY A 124 -8.00 18.69 -5.77
CA GLY A 124 -9.35 19.15 -5.45
C GLY A 124 -10.48 18.53 -6.29
N TYR A 125 -10.16 17.97 -7.46
CA TYR A 125 -11.12 17.36 -8.40
C TYR A 125 -10.98 15.85 -8.51
N SER A 126 -10.11 15.22 -7.71
CA SER A 126 -10.02 13.77 -7.58
C SER A 126 -11.28 13.24 -6.87
N GLY A 127 -12.45 13.35 -7.50
CA GLY A 127 -13.76 12.86 -7.06
C GLY A 127 -13.72 11.34 -6.98
N SER A 128 -12.96 10.85 -6.02
CA SER A 128 -12.33 9.57 -6.18
C SER A 128 -13.23 8.51 -5.59
N TYR A 129 -13.75 7.66 -6.45
CA TYR A 129 -14.13 6.29 -6.10
C TYR A 129 -13.01 5.57 -5.31
N LEU A 130 -11.77 6.09 -5.38
CA LEU A 130 -10.62 5.71 -4.56
C LEU A 130 -10.83 5.99 -3.08
N GLY A 131 -10.24 5.14 -2.24
CA GLY A 131 -10.02 5.39 -0.83
C GLY A 131 -8.54 5.48 -0.45
N VAL A 132 -8.25 5.18 0.80
CA VAL A 132 -6.90 5.16 1.36
C VAL A 132 -6.60 3.81 1.97
N ARG A 133 -5.33 3.41 1.85
CA ARG A 133 -4.71 2.29 2.53
C ARG A 133 -3.32 2.73 2.94
N PHE A 134 -3.04 2.72 4.23
CA PHE A 134 -1.74 3.10 4.74
C PHE A 134 -0.78 1.91 4.81
N ALA A 135 0.51 2.26 4.78
CA ALA A 135 1.64 1.38 5.02
C ALA A 135 2.55 2.02 6.07
N LYS A 136 3.06 1.19 6.99
CA LYS A 136 4.03 1.60 8.01
C LYS A 136 5.21 0.64 8.02
N LYS A 137 6.38 1.10 8.45
CA LYS A 137 7.55 0.22 8.63
C LYS A 137 7.29 -0.77 9.76
N ILE A 138 7.65 -2.04 9.56
CA ILE A 138 7.64 -3.01 10.65
C ILE A 138 8.87 -2.77 11.53
N SER A 139 8.69 -2.84 12.85
CA SER A 139 9.80 -2.72 13.79
C SER A 139 10.68 -3.97 13.75
N LYS A 140 12.00 -3.77 13.73
CA LYS A 140 12.95 -4.87 13.96
C LYS A 140 12.84 -5.30 15.41
N SER A 141 12.79 -6.61 15.68
CA SER A 141 12.95 -7.07 17.05
C SER A 141 14.38 -6.73 17.48
N GLY A 142 14.53 -6.01 18.60
CA GLY A 142 15.84 -5.79 19.22
C GLY A 142 16.58 -7.12 19.38
N LYS A 143 17.90 -7.10 19.11
CA LYS A 143 18.78 -8.27 19.27
C LYS A 143 18.74 -8.81 20.69
#